data_AF-A0AAE1QIH3-F1
#
_entry.id   AF-A0AAE1QIH3-F1
#
_cell.length_a   1.000
_cell.length_b   1.000
_cell.length_c   1.000
_cell.angle_alpha   90.00
_cell.angle_beta   90.00
_cell.angle_gamma   90.00
#
_symmetry.space_group_name_H-M   'P 1'
#
loop_
_entity.id
_entity.type
_entity.pdbx_description
1 polymer ?
#
loop_
_entity_poly.entity_id
_entity_poly.type
_entity_poly.pdbx_seq_one_letter_code
_entity_poly.pdbx_strand_id
1 'polypeptide(L)'
;MDVDDSTLELCLATALIATNLLSLMHTRNMKKKKKARRHWVKPWMARKSKNVFNNLLKEMCLEDQQAFYDYHRMHRKNFAELLELVSPLIKKQDTKMRKAVSPAQRLSITLRYLATG
;
A
#
# COMPACT_ATOMS: atom_id res chain seq x y z
N MET A 1 48.33 -45.00 -24.41
CA MET A 1 48.15 -43.54 -24.64
C MET A 1 46.68 -43.31 -24.39
N ASP A 2 46.29 -43.50 -23.13
CA ASP A 2 44.91 -43.65 -22.72
C ASP A 2 44.63 -42.41 -21.89
N VAL A 3 44.52 -41.29 -22.60
CA VAL A 3 43.96 -40.08 -22.01
C VAL A 3 42.47 -40.36 -21.98
N ASP A 4 42.11 -41.05 -20.90
CA ASP A 4 40.98 -41.94 -20.77
C ASP A 4 39.65 -41.21 -21.00
N ASP A 5 38.78 -41.89 -21.74
CA ASP A 5 37.33 -41.69 -21.88
C ASP A 5 36.65 -41.18 -20.59
N SER A 6 37.13 -41.65 -19.43
CA SER A 6 36.79 -41.21 -18.07
C SER A 6 36.93 -39.70 -17.80
N THR A 7 37.96 -39.07 -18.37
CA THR A 7 38.19 -37.62 -18.26
C THR A 7 37.23 -36.82 -19.13
N LEU A 8 36.82 -37.38 -20.27
CA LEU A 8 35.82 -36.79 -21.16
C LEU A 8 34.44 -36.84 -20.50
N GLU A 9 34.08 -38.00 -19.92
CA GLU A 9 32.85 -38.21 -19.15
C GLU A 9 32.74 -37.26 -17.94
N LEU A 10 33.84 -37.08 -17.19
CA LEU A 10 33.87 -36.13 -16.05
C LEU A 10 33.69 -34.67 -16.50
N CYS A 11 34.27 -34.30 -17.64
CA CYS A 11 34.10 -32.96 -18.23
C CYS A 11 32.67 -32.71 -18.72
N LEU A 12 32.04 -33.71 -19.36
CA LEU A 12 30.65 -33.63 -19.81
C LEU A 12 29.67 -33.52 -18.63
N ALA A 13 29.89 -34.32 -17.58
CA ALA A 13 29.08 -34.27 -16.36
C ALA A 13 29.17 -32.90 -15.66
N THR A 14 30.37 -32.35 -15.52
CA THR A 14 30.56 -31.03 -14.91
C THR A 14 29.99 -29.89 -15.77
N ALA A 15 30.06 -29.99 -17.10
CA ALA A 15 29.43 -29.03 -18.01
C ALA A 15 27.88 -29.05 -17.91
N LEU A 16 27.26 -30.23 -17.81
CA LEU A 16 25.80 -30.38 -17.62
C LEU A 16 25.34 -29.85 -16.25
N ILE A 17 26.12 -30.10 -15.20
CA ILE A 17 25.82 -29.58 -13.86
C ILE A 17 25.95 -28.05 -13.84
N ALA A 18 27.03 -27.51 -14.41
CA ALA A 18 27.29 -26.07 -14.47
C ALA A 18 26.21 -25.32 -15.26
N THR A 19 25.78 -25.83 -16.42
CA THR A 19 24.73 -25.23 -17.25
C THR A 19 23.36 -25.22 -16.55
N ASN A 20 22.99 -26.32 -15.90
CA ASN A 20 21.76 -26.40 -15.11
C ASN A 20 21.78 -25.44 -13.90
N LEU A 21 22.91 -25.32 -13.20
CA LEU A 21 23.11 -24.34 -12.13
C LEU A 21 22.97 -22.90 -12.65
N LEU A 22 23.59 -22.58 -13.79
CA LEU A 22 23.50 -21.26 -14.41
C LEU A 22 22.05 -20.92 -14.80
N SER A 23 21.33 -21.87 -15.40
CA SER A 23 19.91 -21.74 -15.76
C SER A 23 19.01 -21.53 -14.54
N LEU A 24 19.25 -22.28 -13.45
CA LEU A 24 18.52 -22.13 -12.19
C LEU A 24 18.82 -20.78 -11.50
N MET A 25 20.07 -20.31 -11.55
CA MET A 25 20.46 -18.99 -11.03
C MET A 25 19.83 -17.87 -11.87
N HIS A 26 19.81 -18.00 -13.19
CA HIS A 26 19.21 -17.01 -14.09
C HIS A 26 17.70 -16.89 -13.88
N THR A 27 16.98 -18.02 -13.81
CA THR A 27 15.54 -18.05 -13.53
C THR A 27 15.20 -17.52 -12.14
N ARG A 28 16.04 -17.76 -11.12
CA ARG A 28 15.90 -17.16 -9.79
C ARG A 28 16.10 -15.63 -9.79
N ASN A 29 17.01 -15.12 -10.61
CA ASN A 29 17.27 -13.68 -10.71
C ASN A 29 16.12 -12.94 -11.44
N MET A 30 15.50 -13.58 -12.43
CA MET A 30 14.36 -13.02 -13.16
C MET A 30 13.09 -12.88 -12.29
N LYS A 31 12.88 -13.78 -11.32
CA LYS A 31 11.73 -13.73 -10.40
C LYS A 31 11.83 -12.63 -9.32
N LYS A 32 12.98 -11.95 -9.18
CA LYS A 32 13.22 -10.99 -8.08
C LYS A 32 13.13 -9.50 -8.47
N LYS A 33 12.98 -9.15 -9.75
CA LYS A 33 12.88 -7.74 -10.16
C LYS A 33 11.43 -7.24 -10.10
N LYS A 34 10.92 -6.98 -8.90
CA LYS A 34 9.73 -6.14 -8.75
C LYS A 34 10.04 -4.78 -9.38
N LYS A 35 9.21 -4.31 -10.32
CA LYS A 35 9.39 -2.99 -10.95
C LYS A 35 9.52 -1.93 -9.85
N ALA A 36 10.62 -1.17 -9.89
CA ALA A 36 10.81 -0.06 -8.99
C ALA A 36 9.63 0.92 -9.14
N ARG A 37 9.04 1.32 -8.01
CA ARG A 37 7.92 2.26 -8.02
C ARG A 37 8.41 3.60 -8.57
N ARG A 38 7.81 4.09 -9.67
CA ARG A 38 8.20 5.36 -10.32
C ARG A 38 8.09 6.57 -9.38
N HIS A 39 7.06 6.60 -8.54
CA HIS A 39 6.86 7.66 -7.53
C HIS A 39 6.26 7.08 -6.25
N TRP A 40 6.82 7.43 -5.08
CA TRP A 40 6.25 7.06 -3.78
C TRP A 40 4.88 7.70 -3.55
N VAL A 41 4.75 8.99 -3.89
CA VAL A 41 3.50 9.75 -3.95
C VAL A 41 3.45 10.45 -5.31
N LYS A 42 2.28 10.47 -5.96
CA LYS A 42 2.13 11.16 -7.24
C LYS A 42 2.35 12.67 -7.04
N PRO A 43 3.08 13.38 -7.93
CA PRO A 43 3.40 14.80 -7.74
C PRO A 43 2.17 15.69 -7.52
N TRP A 44 1.05 15.39 -8.18
CA TRP A 44 -0.20 16.14 -8.00
C TRP A 44 -0.83 15.99 -6.61
N MET A 45 -0.60 14.86 -5.92
CA MET A 45 -1.04 14.69 -4.53
C MET A 45 -0.17 15.53 -3.58
N ALA A 46 1.11 15.68 -3.87
CA ALA A 46 2.02 16.53 -3.09
C ALA A 46 1.72 18.03 -3.28
N ARG A 47 1.15 18.43 -4.42
CA ARG A 47 0.76 19.83 -4.70
C ARG A 47 -0.46 20.31 -3.89
N LYS A 48 -1.32 19.41 -3.40
CA LYS A 48 -2.48 19.82 -2.60
C LYS A 48 -2.02 20.18 -1.18
N SER A 49 -1.80 21.48 -0.94
CA SER A 49 -1.45 22.02 0.39
C SER A 49 -2.57 21.84 1.43
N LYS A 50 -3.80 21.52 0.97
CA LYS A 50 -4.95 21.19 1.81
C LYS A 50 -5.48 19.82 1.39
N ASN A 51 -5.56 18.93 2.36
CA ASN A 51 -6.22 17.65 2.21
C ASN A 51 -7.69 17.88 1.83
N VAL A 52 -8.06 17.44 0.63
CA VAL A 52 -9.43 17.51 0.07
C VAL A 52 -10.47 17.09 1.11
N PHE A 53 -10.13 16.05 1.87
CA PHE A 53 -10.96 15.54 2.93
C PHE A 53 -11.30 16.58 4.01
N ASN A 54 -10.34 17.34 4.53
CA ASN A 54 -10.64 18.30 5.59
C ASN A 54 -11.47 19.45 5.06
N ASN A 55 -11.21 19.90 3.83
CA ASN A 55 -12.03 20.96 3.23
C ASN A 55 -13.46 20.48 3.03
N LEU A 56 -13.62 19.30 2.42
CA LEU A 56 -14.93 18.71 2.14
C LEU A 56 -15.74 18.43 3.41
N LEU A 57 -15.13 17.81 4.43
CA LEU A 57 -15.82 17.58 5.71
C LEU A 57 -16.10 18.89 6.44
N LYS A 58 -15.21 19.87 6.38
CA LYS A 58 -15.42 21.17 7.01
C LYS A 58 -16.58 21.91 6.35
N GLU A 59 -16.64 21.93 5.03
CA GLU A 59 -17.73 22.53 4.25
C GLU A 59 -19.06 21.83 4.56
N MET A 60 -19.13 20.49 4.49
CA MET A 60 -20.34 19.75 4.89
C MET A 60 -20.75 20.00 6.35
N CYS A 61 -19.78 20.04 7.28
CA CYS A 61 -20.09 20.32 8.68
C CYS A 61 -20.52 21.78 8.92
N LEU A 62 -20.20 22.74 8.06
CA LEU A 62 -20.58 24.13 8.30
C LEU A 62 -21.87 24.51 7.59
N GLU A 63 -22.10 23.96 6.40
CA GLU A 63 -23.15 24.44 5.49
C GLU A 63 -24.36 23.51 5.42
N ASP A 64 -24.18 22.18 5.58
CA ASP A 64 -25.27 21.24 5.29
C ASP A 64 -25.26 19.96 6.17
N GLN A 65 -26.15 19.95 7.16
CA GLN A 65 -26.37 18.79 8.04
C GLN A 65 -26.95 17.59 7.30
N GLN A 66 -27.76 17.82 6.27
CA GLN A 66 -28.38 16.77 5.47
C GLN A 66 -27.33 16.10 4.58
N ALA A 67 -26.47 16.88 3.91
CA ALA A 67 -25.34 16.34 3.17
C ALA A 67 -24.41 15.50 4.05
N PHE A 68 -24.14 15.93 5.29
CA PHE A 68 -23.34 15.11 6.22
C PHE A 68 -24.01 13.76 6.50
N TYR A 69 -25.32 13.77 6.74
CA TYR A 69 -26.10 12.56 6.97
C TYR A 69 -26.13 11.67 5.72
N ASP A 70 -26.35 12.22 4.53
CA ASP A 70 -26.37 11.43 3.31
C ASP A 70 -24.99 10.85 2.97
N TYR A 71 -23.92 11.55 3.33
CA TYR A 71 -22.56 11.10 3.13
C TYR A 71 -22.18 9.91 4.03
N HIS A 72 -22.57 9.94 5.31
CA HIS A 72 -22.15 8.95 6.33
C HIS A 72 -23.26 8.00 6.77
N ARG A 73 -24.52 8.26 6.39
CA ARG A 73 -25.75 7.68 6.96
C ARG A 73 -25.81 7.80 8.49
N MET A 74 -25.25 8.90 9.02
CA MET A 74 -25.07 9.12 10.46
C MET A 74 -25.06 10.61 10.78
N HIS A 75 -25.71 11.02 11.87
CA HIS A 75 -25.64 12.40 12.35
C HIS A 75 -24.27 12.73 12.94
N ARG A 76 -23.92 14.02 12.90
CA ARG A 76 -22.64 14.55 13.40
C ARG A 76 -22.38 14.20 14.87
N LYS A 77 -23.42 14.22 15.71
CA LYS A 77 -23.32 13.85 17.13
C LYS A 77 -22.86 12.40 17.30
N ASN A 78 -23.56 11.46 16.65
CA ASN A 78 -23.23 10.04 16.68
C ASN A 78 -21.84 9.78 16.08
N PHE A 79 -21.47 10.53 15.03
CA PHE A 79 -20.12 10.43 14.46
C PHE A 79 -19.05 10.85 15.49
N ALA A 80 -19.27 11.93 16.24
CA ALA A 80 -18.33 12.40 17.25
C ALA A 80 -18.21 11.39 18.41
N GLU A 81 -19.34 10.87 18.91
CA GLU A 81 -19.37 9.83 19.95
C GLU A 81 -18.64 8.55 19.48
N LEU A 82 -18.96 8.08 18.28
CA LEU A 82 -18.29 6.92 17.69
C LEU A 82 -16.80 7.18 17.53
N LEU A 83 -16.41 8.36 17.06
CA LEU A 83 -15.02 8.75 16.89
C LEU A 83 -14.25 8.69 18.21
N GLU A 84 -14.82 9.17 19.32
CA GLU A 84 -14.18 9.07 20.64
C GLU A 84 -13.91 7.61 21.03
N LEU A 85 -14.89 6.73 20.82
CA LEU A 85 -14.77 5.30 21.13
C LEU A 85 -13.73 4.59 20.27
N VAL A 86 -13.71 4.86 18.96
CA VAL A 86 -12.81 4.14 18.03
C VAL A 86 -11.44 4.79 17.87
N SER A 87 -11.30 6.08 18.19
CA SER A 87 -10.04 6.82 18.07
C SER A 87 -8.83 6.08 18.66
N PRO A 88 -8.87 5.54 19.90
CA PRO A 88 -7.73 4.79 20.45
C PRO A 88 -7.38 3.55 19.63
N LEU A 89 -8.35 2.91 18.98
CA LEU A 89 -8.16 1.69 18.17
C LEU A 89 -7.63 1.99 16.77
N ILE A 90 -8.01 3.14 16.20
CA ILE A 90 -7.67 3.51 14.82
C ILE A 90 -6.62 4.63 14.73
N LYS A 91 -6.07 5.11 15.84
CA LYS A 91 -4.98 6.08 15.82
C LYS A 91 -3.70 5.38 15.35
N LYS A 92 -3.00 6.03 14.41
CA LYS A 92 -1.66 5.60 13.95
C LYS A 92 -0.64 6.64 14.36
N GLN A 93 0.59 6.18 14.58
CA GLN A 93 1.71 7.05 14.87
C GLN A 93 2.22 7.72 13.60
N ASP A 94 2.61 8.99 13.73
CA ASP A 94 3.34 9.71 12.69
C ASP A 94 4.72 9.09 12.49
N THR A 95 5.20 9.04 11.24
CA THR A 95 6.56 8.60 10.93
C THR A 95 7.37 9.77 10.40
N LYS A 96 8.71 9.64 10.40
CA LYS A 96 9.62 10.65 9.82
C LYS A 96 9.29 10.99 8.36
N MET A 97 8.69 10.05 7.63
CA MET A 97 8.39 10.19 6.20
C MET A 97 7.00 10.74 5.91
N ARG A 98 6.02 10.53 6.81
CA ARG A 98 4.64 11.03 6.62
C ARG A 98 3.88 11.15 7.93
N LYS A 99 2.99 12.14 7.99
CA LYS A 99 1.93 12.19 9.00
C LYS A 99 0.92 11.06 8.78
N ALA A 100 0.47 10.48 9.87
CA ALA A 100 -0.62 9.52 9.89
C ALA A 100 -1.93 10.20 9.48
N VAL A 101 -2.80 9.43 8.83
CA VAL A 101 -4.17 9.85 8.55
C VAL A 101 -4.89 9.93 9.89
N SER A 102 -5.59 11.04 10.15
CA SER A 102 -6.24 11.25 11.44
C SER A 102 -7.33 10.19 11.70
N PRO A 103 -7.65 9.86 12.96
CA PRO A 103 -8.75 8.96 13.28
C PRO A 103 -10.08 9.38 12.64
N ALA A 104 -10.40 10.68 12.66
CA ALA A 104 -11.60 11.24 12.02
C ALA A 104 -11.64 10.97 10.52
N GLN A 105 -10.49 11.15 9.84
CA GLN A 105 -10.34 10.84 8.42
C GLN A 105 -10.59 9.37 8.12
N ARG A 106 -9.97 8.49 8.91
CA ARG A 106 -10.13 7.04 8.75
C ARG A 106 -11.58 6.63 8.94
N LEU A 107 -12.22 7.09 10.01
CA LEU A 107 -13.60 6.76 10.32
C LEU A 107 -14.55 7.22 9.20
N SER A 108 -14.43 8.47 8.75
CA SER A 108 -15.29 9.00 7.69
C SER A 108 -15.15 8.25 6.36
N ILE A 109 -13.91 7.91 5.94
CA ILE A 109 -13.69 7.11 4.73
C ILE A 109 -14.34 5.72 4.87
N THR A 110 -14.19 5.09 6.05
CA THR A 110 -14.80 3.79 6.33
C THR A 110 -16.33 3.88 6.30
N LEU A 111 -16.92 4.86 6.97
CA LEU A 111 -18.38 5.05 6.97
C LEU A 111 -18.91 5.35 5.57
N ARG A 112 -18.20 6.16 4.78
CA ARG A 112 -18.57 6.43 3.38
C ARG A 112 -18.58 5.15 2.56
N TYR A 113 -17.60 4.29 2.73
CA TYR A 113 -17.55 2.98 2.06
C TYR A 113 -18.70 2.07 2.49
N LEU A 114 -19.00 2.02 3.79
CA LEU A 114 -20.13 1.23 4.30
C LEU A 114 -21.48 1.78 3.87
N ALA A 115 -21.61 3.09 3.73
CA ALA A 115 -22.84 3.76 3.31
C ALA A 115 -23.20 3.52 1.84
N THR A 116 -22.23 3.12 0.99
CA THR A 116 -22.47 2.90 -0.44
C THR A 116 -23.02 1.53 -0.80
N GLY A 117 -23.02 0.56 0.12
CA GLY A 117 -23.51 -0.80 -0.11
C GLY A 117 -22.49 -1.71 -0.78
#